data_AF-A0A2X2BGE5-F1
#
_entry.id   AF-A0A2X2BGE5-F1
#
_cell.length_a   1.000
_cell.length_b   1.000
_cell.length_c   1.000
_cell.angle_alpha   90.00
_cell.angle_beta   90.00
_cell.angle_gamma   90.00
#
_symmetry.space_group_name_H-M   'P 1'
#
loop_
_entity.id
_entity.type
_entity.pdbx_description
1 polymer ?
#
loop_
_entity_poly.entity_id
_entity_poly.type
_entity_poly.pdbx_seq_one_letter_code
_entity_poly.pdbx_strand_id
1 'polypeptide(L)'
;MELTQTNALNVFLGENKTTSDILLLAFSQYFEKIEVVHNGERYEGDPLNYAFEPKIGNDYKIFPQKNNSFSAPQRLLEGLYLPHVHHFIELDIPQIVTQLDWKQQQRFVVNIYFSQQLPLTQEECNQSFFFKLCSSD
;
A
#
# COMPACT_ATOMS: atom_id res chain seq x y z
N MET A 1 11.52 25.68 -0.27
CA MET A 1 11.51 24.30 0.22
C MET A 1 10.44 23.60 -0.59
N GLU A 2 10.82 23.02 -1.73
CA GLU A 2 9.86 22.35 -2.61
C GLU A 2 9.42 21.06 -1.93
N LEU A 3 8.11 20.92 -1.71
CA LEU A 3 7.51 19.70 -1.23
C LEU A 3 7.68 18.66 -2.33
N THR A 4 8.54 17.66 -2.09
CA THR A 4 8.71 16.49 -2.95
C THR A 4 7.36 15.80 -3.10
N GLN A 5 6.69 15.99 -4.24
CA GLN A 5 5.45 15.30 -4.60
C GLN A 5 5.70 13.80 -4.71
N THR A 6 5.35 13.07 -3.68
CA THR A 6 5.34 11.62 -3.68
C THR A 6 4.11 11.12 -4.45
N ASN A 7 4.28 10.13 -5.32
CA ASN A 7 3.16 9.51 -6.04
C ASN A 7 2.72 8.29 -5.23
N ALA A 8 1.78 8.52 -4.31
CA ALA A 8 1.20 7.46 -3.50
C ALA A 8 0.42 6.47 -4.38
N LEU A 9 0.78 5.19 -4.30
CA LEU A 9 0.12 4.12 -5.02
C LEU A 9 -0.87 3.39 -4.11
N ASN A 10 -2.12 3.34 -4.55
CA ASN A 10 -3.19 2.64 -3.86
C ASN A 10 -3.16 1.15 -4.18
N VAL A 11 -2.84 0.35 -3.18
CA VAL A 11 -2.73 -1.10 -3.32
C VAL A 11 -3.76 -1.80 -2.43
N PHE A 12 -4.55 -2.68 -3.05
CA PHE A 12 -5.43 -3.60 -2.36
C PHE A 12 -4.69 -4.91 -2.09
N LEU A 13 -4.68 -5.36 -0.83
CA LEU A 13 -3.89 -6.52 -0.43
C LEU A 13 -4.49 -7.85 -0.88
N GLY A 14 -5.80 -7.90 -1.17
CA GLY A 14 -6.44 -9.06 -1.79
C GLY A 14 -7.81 -9.42 -1.23
N GLU A 15 -8.48 -10.36 -1.91
CA GLU A 15 -9.82 -10.85 -1.54
C GLU A 15 -9.78 -11.88 -0.41
N ASN A 16 -8.64 -12.56 -0.18
CA ASN A 16 -8.52 -13.46 0.96
C ASN A 16 -8.29 -12.64 2.23
N LYS A 17 -9.23 -12.72 3.18
CA LYS A 17 -9.19 -11.94 4.43
C LYS A 17 -7.97 -12.28 5.26
N THR A 18 -7.71 -13.56 5.48
CA THR A 18 -6.60 -14.04 6.31
C THR A 18 -5.26 -13.57 5.75
N THR A 19 -5.05 -13.75 4.44
CA THR A 19 -3.85 -13.29 3.75
C THR A 19 -3.68 -11.78 3.87
N SER A 20 -4.76 -11.02 3.65
CA SER A 20 -4.73 -9.56 3.72
C SER A 20 -4.48 -9.03 5.13
N ASP A 21 -5.06 -9.66 6.16
CA ASP A 21 -4.81 -9.32 7.57
C ASP A 21 -3.34 -9.56 7.95
N ILE A 22 -2.75 -10.68 7.49
CA ILE A 22 -1.33 -10.98 7.69
C ILE A 22 -0.45 -9.94 7.01
N LEU A 23 -0.74 -9.59 5.76
CA LEU A 23 -0.01 -8.56 5.02
C LEU A 23 -0.13 -7.20 5.71
N LEU A 24 -1.33 -6.79 6.11
CA LEU A 24 -1.57 -5.52 6.79
C LEU A 24 -0.79 -5.43 8.10
N LEU A 25 -0.75 -6.50 8.88
CA LEU A 25 0.08 -6.62 10.07
C LEU A 25 1.57 -6.52 9.73
N ALA A 26 2.02 -7.21 8.70
CA ALA A 26 3.40 -7.20 8.24
C ALA A 26 3.87 -5.79 7.85
N PHE A 27 3.07 -5.07 7.07
CA PHE A 27 3.33 -3.68 6.73
C PHE A 27 3.36 -2.77 7.96
N SER A 28 2.51 -3.04 8.96
CA SER A 28 2.41 -2.21 10.17
C SER A 28 3.54 -2.45 11.18
N GLN A 29 4.04 -3.67 11.30
CA GLN A 29 4.94 -4.06 12.39
C GLN A 29 6.31 -4.58 11.95
N TYR A 30 6.41 -5.14 10.75
CA TYR A 30 7.60 -5.86 10.30
C TYR A 30 8.23 -5.25 9.04
N PHE A 31 7.65 -4.18 8.50
CA PHE A 31 8.18 -3.47 7.36
C PHE A 31 9.60 -2.97 7.62
N GLU A 32 10.50 -3.25 6.69
CA GLU A 32 11.91 -2.87 6.81
C GLU A 32 12.29 -1.83 5.74
N LYS A 33 12.09 -2.16 4.47
CA LYS A 33 12.42 -1.26 3.35
C LYS A 33 11.69 -1.62 2.06
N ILE A 34 11.72 -0.67 1.12
CA ILE A 34 11.30 -0.85 -0.28
C ILE A 34 12.48 -0.56 -1.20
N GLU A 35 12.57 -1.33 -2.27
CA GLU A 35 13.53 -1.11 -3.36
C GLU A 35 12.78 -1.11 -4.69
N VAL A 36 13.15 -0.19 -5.59
CA VAL A 36 12.69 -0.21 -6.97
C VAL A 36 13.83 -0.68 -7.88
N VAL A 37 13.52 -1.64 -8.75
CA VAL A 37 14.46 -2.16 -9.74
C VAL A 37 13.97 -1.82 -11.14
N HIS A 38 14.83 -1.17 -11.92
CA HIS A 38 14.55 -0.80 -13.31
C HIS A 38 15.84 -0.86 -14.13
N ASN A 39 15.78 -1.48 -15.33
CA ASN A 39 16.96 -1.69 -16.19
C ASN A 39 18.16 -2.37 -15.50
N GLY A 40 17.94 -3.15 -14.44
CA GLY A 40 19.00 -3.78 -13.64
C GLY A 40 19.64 -2.87 -12.59
N GLU A 41 19.31 -1.58 -12.60
CA GLU A 41 19.67 -0.63 -11.54
C GLU A 41 18.70 -0.77 -10.35
N ARG A 42 19.23 -0.56 -9.15
CA ARG A 42 18.49 -0.67 -7.89
C ARG A 42 18.44 0.67 -7.19
N TYR A 43 17.24 1.10 -6.88
CA TYR A 43 16.95 2.33 -6.19
C TYR A 43 16.37 1.95 -4.83
N GLU A 44 17.25 1.85 -3.84
CA GLU A 44 16.83 1.63 -2.47
C GLU A 44 16.21 2.89 -1.88
N GLY A 45 15.19 2.67 -1.08
CA GLY A 45 14.53 3.77 -0.43
C GLY A 45 15.18 4.25 0.87
N ASP A 46 15.36 5.56 1.04
CA ASP A 46 15.63 6.21 2.34
C ASP A 46 14.37 6.17 3.25
N PRO A 47 14.39 5.52 4.41
CA PRO A 47 13.24 5.43 5.33
C PRO A 47 12.53 6.76 5.67
N LEU A 48 13.20 7.90 5.51
CA LEU A 48 12.59 9.24 5.68
C LEU A 48 11.74 9.70 4.47
N ASN A 49 12.01 9.15 3.30
CA ASN A 49 11.40 9.47 2.02
C ASN A 49 10.49 8.34 1.50
N TYR A 50 10.49 7.17 2.14
CA TYR A 50 9.59 6.05 1.85
C TYR A 50 8.71 5.79 3.04
N ALA A 51 7.45 6.20 2.90
CA ALA A 51 6.41 5.87 3.84
C ALA A 51 5.47 4.81 3.24
N PHE A 52 4.96 3.96 4.09
CA PHE A 52 3.73 3.24 3.83
C PHE A 52 2.70 3.75 4.83
N GLU A 53 1.47 3.97 4.38
CA GLU A 53 0.35 4.33 5.24
C GLU A 53 -0.82 3.34 5.06
N PRO A 54 -1.24 2.63 6.13
CA PRO A 54 -2.43 1.79 6.07
C PRO A 54 -3.67 2.67 5.92
N LYS A 55 -4.54 2.36 4.94
CA LYS A 55 -5.79 3.10 4.73
C LYS A 55 -6.89 2.65 5.67
N ILE A 56 -6.76 2.99 6.95
CA ILE A 56 -7.69 2.58 7.99
C ILE A 56 -8.18 3.80 8.76
N GLY A 57 -9.50 3.93 8.93
CA GLY A 57 -10.08 4.92 9.83
C GLY A 57 -10.28 6.30 9.20
N ASN A 58 -9.97 7.36 9.96
CA ASN A 58 -10.61 8.67 9.82
C ASN A 58 -10.42 9.37 8.46
N ASP A 59 -9.37 9.06 7.73
CA ASP A 59 -9.07 9.69 6.45
C ASP A 59 -9.70 8.93 5.26
N TYR A 60 -10.24 7.72 5.50
CA TYR A 60 -10.79 6.81 4.50
C TYR A 60 -12.25 6.44 4.82
N LYS A 61 -13.15 7.38 4.55
CA LYS A 61 -14.61 7.24 4.77
C LYS A 61 -15.23 6.28 3.75
N ILE A 62 -15.92 5.27 4.24
CA ILE A 62 -16.66 4.32 3.40
C ILE A 62 -18.12 4.77 3.24
N PHE A 63 -18.73 5.24 4.33
CA PHE A 63 -20.09 5.77 4.30
C PHE A 63 -20.09 7.30 4.23
N PRO A 64 -20.95 7.91 3.39
CA PRO A 64 -21.10 9.36 3.34
C PRO A 64 -21.62 9.90 4.68
N GLN A 65 -20.97 10.94 5.20
CA GLN A 65 -21.22 11.50 6.54
C GLN A 65 -21.56 12.98 6.45
N LYS A 66 -22.56 13.44 7.22
CA LYS A 66 -22.88 14.87 7.37
C LYS A 66 -21.91 15.63 8.28
N ASN A 67 -21.22 14.96 9.20
CA ASN A 67 -20.31 15.58 10.17
C ASN A 67 -18.91 14.95 10.09
N ASN A 68 -17.87 15.75 10.36
CA ASN A 68 -16.47 15.37 10.15
C ASN A 68 -15.84 14.55 11.30
N SER A 69 -16.63 14.04 12.24
CA SER A 69 -16.13 13.31 13.42
C SER A 69 -16.56 11.85 13.39
N PHE A 70 -15.58 10.94 13.45
CA PHE A 70 -15.85 9.51 13.57
C PHE A 70 -16.28 9.19 14.98
N SER A 71 -17.44 8.54 15.12
CA SER A 71 -17.78 7.89 16.37
C SER A 71 -17.11 6.51 16.40
N ALA A 72 -16.44 6.15 17.50
CA ALA A 72 -15.89 4.81 17.71
C ALA A 72 -16.88 3.66 17.38
N PRO A 73 -18.21 3.81 17.62
CA PRO A 73 -19.20 2.84 17.18
C PRO A 73 -19.26 2.61 15.67
N GLN A 74 -19.10 3.64 14.84
CA GLN A 74 -19.13 3.46 13.39
C GLN A 74 -17.90 2.71 12.90
N ARG A 75 -16.71 3.00 13.45
CA ARG A 75 -15.48 2.25 13.13
C ARG A 75 -15.64 0.77 13.48
N LEU A 76 -16.29 0.48 14.60
CA LEU A 76 -16.64 -0.88 14.99
C LEU A 76 -17.61 -1.51 13.97
N LEU A 77 -18.65 -0.80 13.54
CA LEU A 77 -19.60 -1.30 12.55
C LEU A 77 -18.94 -1.55 11.19
N GLU A 78 -18.11 -0.62 10.70
CA GLU A 78 -17.35 -0.80 9.46
C GLU A 78 -16.42 -2.01 9.56
N GLY A 79 -15.68 -2.15 10.65
CA GLY A 79 -14.81 -3.32 10.88
C GLY A 79 -15.54 -4.65 11.03
N LEU A 80 -16.80 -4.64 11.51
CA LEU A 80 -17.61 -5.85 11.67
C LEU A 80 -18.38 -6.25 10.39
N TYR A 81 -18.91 -5.27 9.64
CA TYR A 81 -19.86 -5.52 8.56
C TYR A 81 -19.27 -5.39 7.15
N LEU A 82 -18.08 -4.82 7.01
CA LEU A 82 -17.45 -4.61 5.71
C LEU A 82 -16.13 -5.40 5.61
N PRO A 83 -16.21 -6.69 5.25
CA PRO A 83 -15.01 -7.47 4.99
C PRO A 83 -14.22 -6.79 3.86
N HIS A 84 -12.90 -6.68 4.03
CA HIS A 84 -11.93 -6.14 3.06
C HIS A 84 -11.83 -4.62 2.88
N VAL A 85 -12.66 -3.81 3.54
CA VAL A 85 -12.63 -2.36 3.26
C VAL A 85 -11.41 -1.66 3.88
N HIS A 86 -10.67 -2.35 4.73
CA HIS A 86 -9.44 -1.85 5.36
C HIS A 86 -8.16 -2.53 4.85
N HIS A 87 -8.23 -3.41 3.84
CA HIS A 87 -7.05 -4.05 3.26
C HIS A 87 -6.43 -3.22 2.14
N PHE A 88 -6.48 -1.90 2.28
CA PHE A 88 -5.85 -0.96 1.35
C PHE A 88 -4.68 -0.31 2.03
N ILE A 89 -3.63 -0.10 1.25
CA ILE A 89 -2.42 0.58 1.69
C ILE A 89 -2.04 1.64 0.65
N GLU A 90 -1.47 2.75 1.13
CA GLU A 90 -0.68 3.65 0.27
C GLU A 90 0.77 3.25 0.35
N LEU A 91 1.35 2.94 -0.81
CA LEU A 91 2.78 2.79 -0.98
C LEU A 91 3.31 4.07 -1.59
N ASP A 92 4.15 4.78 -0.85
CA ASP A 92 4.93 5.86 -1.41
C ASP A 92 6.04 5.26 -2.28
N ILE A 93 5.94 5.48 -3.59
CA ILE A 93 6.91 4.98 -4.56
C ILE A 93 7.92 6.08 -4.86
N PRO A 94 9.21 5.73 -5.06
CA PRO A 94 10.25 6.72 -5.29
C PRO A 94 9.88 7.72 -6.36
N GLN A 95 10.14 9.01 -6.12
CA GLN A 95 10.11 10.01 -7.20
C GLN A 95 11.06 9.63 -8.35
N ILE A 96 12.07 8.78 -8.09
CA ILE A 96 12.96 8.25 -9.13
C ILE A 96 12.19 7.58 -10.27
N VAL A 97 10.98 7.05 -10.03
CA VAL A 97 10.13 6.44 -11.06
C VAL A 97 9.83 7.43 -12.20
N THR A 98 9.68 8.72 -11.89
CA THR A 98 9.47 9.76 -12.92
C THR A 98 10.73 10.04 -13.76
N GLN A 99 11.91 9.64 -13.26
CA GLN A 99 13.21 9.87 -13.88
C GLN A 99 13.78 8.62 -14.55
N LEU A 100 13.07 7.48 -14.48
CA LEU A 100 13.49 6.22 -15.10
C LEU A 100 13.49 6.34 -16.64
N ASP A 101 14.40 5.60 -17.28
CA ASP A 101 14.44 5.52 -18.75
C ASP A 101 13.39 4.52 -19.29
N TRP A 102 12.16 5.01 -19.44
CA TRP A 102 11.02 4.25 -19.95
C TRP A 102 11.17 3.78 -21.41
N LYS A 103 12.18 4.26 -22.15
CA LYS A 103 12.39 3.82 -23.55
C LYS A 103 13.01 2.43 -23.62
N GLN A 104 13.81 2.05 -22.63
CA GLN A 104 14.49 0.74 -22.58
C GLN A 104 13.61 -0.33 -21.96
N GLN A 105 12.93 -0.02 -20.85
CA GLN A 105 12.03 -0.94 -20.17
C GLN A 105 10.79 -0.20 -19.66
N GLN A 106 9.63 -0.69 -20.06
CA GLN A 106 8.34 -0.09 -19.69
C GLN A 106 7.82 -0.54 -18.33
N ARG A 107 8.58 -1.38 -17.62
CA ARG A 107 8.20 -1.97 -16.34
C ARG A 107 9.32 -1.77 -15.34
N PHE A 108 8.97 -1.45 -14.12
CA PHE A 108 9.85 -1.54 -12.95
C PHE A 108 9.31 -2.61 -12.01
N VAL A 109 10.15 -3.07 -11.09
CA VAL A 109 9.79 -4.01 -10.05
C VAL A 109 9.93 -3.31 -8.71
N VAL A 110 8.95 -3.49 -7.84
CA VAL A 110 9.01 -3.02 -6.45
C VAL A 110 9.23 -4.23 -5.57
N ASN A 111 10.36 -4.26 -4.86
CA ASN A 111 10.67 -5.26 -3.85
C ASN A 111 10.33 -4.69 -2.47
N ILE A 112 9.55 -5.43 -1.69
CA ILE A 112 9.14 -5.05 -0.34
C ILE A 112 9.77 -6.04 0.62
N TYR A 113 10.50 -5.52 1.59
CA TYR A 113 11.24 -6.32 2.56
C TYR A 113 10.61 -6.22 3.94
N PHE A 114 10.46 -7.37 4.59
CA PHE A 114 9.98 -7.49 5.96
C PHE A 114 11.06 -8.13 6.80
N SER A 115 11.24 -7.61 8.01
CA SER A 115 12.16 -8.11 9.04
C SER A 115 11.82 -9.52 9.56
N GLN A 116 10.63 -10.03 9.23
CA GLN A 116 10.18 -11.38 9.59
C GLN A 116 9.66 -12.14 8.38
N GLN A 117 9.83 -13.46 8.40
CA GLN A 117 9.22 -14.33 7.43
C GLN A 117 7.71 -14.38 7.65
N LEU A 118 6.95 -14.03 6.61
CA LEU A 118 5.50 -14.06 6.68
C LEU A 118 4.99 -15.50 6.57
N PRO A 119 3.97 -15.89 7.35
CA PRO A 119 3.36 -17.22 7.27
C PRO A 119 2.40 -17.32 6.07
N LEU A 120 2.91 -17.01 4.87
CA LEU A 120 2.17 -17.02 3.62
C LEU A 120 2.85 -17.98 2.62
N THR A 121 2.04 -18.71 1.87
CA THR A 121 2.50 -19.51 0.74
C THR A 121 2.77 -18.63 -0.47
N GLN A 122 3.53 -19.14 -1.43
CA GLN A 122 3.80 -18.42 -2.67
C GLN A 122 2.53 -18.15 -3.50
N GLU A 123 1.55 -19.07 -3.45
CA GLU A 123 0.27 -18.89 -4.13
C GLU A 123 -0.52 -17.72 -3.52
N GLU A 124 -0.59 -17.64 -2.19
CA GLU A 124 -1.25 -16.53 -1.49
C GLU A 124 -0.57 -15.18 -1.80
N CYS A 125 0.76 -15.13 -1.84
CA CYS A 125 1.49 -13.93 -2.24
C CYS A 125 1.19 -13.51 -3.70
N ASN A 126 1.09 -14.47 -4.63
CA ASN A 126 0.80 -14.19 -6.04
C ASN A 126 -0.64 -13.72 -6.27
N GLN A 127 -1.56 -14.09 -5.37
CA GLN A 127 -2.96 -13.65 -5.38
C GLN A 127 -3.18 -12.41 -4.49
N SER A 128 -2.10 -11.71 -4.14
CA SER A 128 -2.09 -10.49 -3.34
C SER A 128 -1.57 -9.31 -4.17
N PHE A 129 -1.82 -8.07 -3.71
CA PHE A 129 -1.36 -6.83 -4.33
C PHE A 129 -2.02 -6.49 -5.68
N PHE A 130 -3.21 -5.90 -5.62
CA PHE A 130 -3.93 -5.38 -6.78
C PHE A 130 -3.90 -3.84 -6.79
N PHE A 131 -3.61 -3.25 -7.95
CA PHE A 131 -3.71 -1.80 -8.12
C PHE A 131 -5.15 -1.40 -8.37
N LYS A 132 -5.65 -0.45 -7.58
CA LYS A 132 -6.93 0.20 -7.88
C LYS A 132 -6.67 1.47 -8.70
N LEU A 133 -6.78 1.35 -10.02
CA LEU A 133 -6.95 2.52 -10.89
C LEU A 133 -8.39 3.01 -10.76
N CYS A 134 -8.64 3.96 -9.85
CA CYS A 134 -9.83 4.79 -9.97
C CYS A 134 -9.59 5.78 -11.12
N SER A 135 -9.88 5.36 -12.36
CA SER A 135 -10.11 6.31 -13.45
C SER A 135 -11.34 7.12 -13.08
N SER A 136 -11.13 8.38 -12.69
CA SER A 136 -12.20 9.37 -12.61
C SER A 136 -12.49 9.83 -14.04
N ASP A 137 -13.62 9.40 -14.59
CA ASP A 137 -14.28 10.13 -15.68
C ASP A 137 -14.94 11.41 -15.12
#